data_AF-A0A4U6XQ38-F1
#
_entry.id   AF-A0A4U6XQ38-F1
#
_cell.length_a   1.000
_cell.length_b   1.000
_cell.length_c   1.000
_cell.angle_alpha   90.00
_cell.angle_beta   90.00
_cell.angle_gamma   90.00
#
_symmetry.space_group_name_H-M   'P 1'
#
loop_
_entity.id
_entity.type
_entity.pdbx_description
1 polymer ?
#
loop_
_entity_poly.entity_id
_entity_poly.type
_entity_poly.pdbx_seq_one_letter_code
_entity_poly.pdbx_strand_id
1 'polypeptide(L)'
;MAPEPDLLAGFPTEAPARPTAKLRFADVAVTATAKDFAGFYRGKQYHQPDLDAVLDRALAAGVEKVMLTGMSLGDVETNLAVARSRPAGTCFVTIGIHPYHAAEPDAEEGGGEDEHFGRLAQAVRDALEPATEGSSQQPLLAAFGELGLDYDRLHHASKEAQV
;
A
#
# COMPACT_ATOMS: atom_id res chain seq x y z
N MET A 1 26.49 40.05 20.38
CA MET A 1 25.97 38.76 19.86
C MET A 1 24.48 38.97 19.67
N ALA A 2 23.97 38.99 18.43
CA ALA A 2 22.55 39.18 18.19
C ALA A 2 21.77 37.97 18.74
N PRO A 3 20.56 38.15 19.31
CA PRO A 3 19.74 37.02 19.73
C PRO A 3 19.42 36.16 18.51
N GLU A 4 19.53 34.84 18.65
CA GLU A 4 19.12 33.92 17.59
C GLU A 4 17.61 34.10 17.33
N PRO A 5 17.18 34.06 16.06
CA PRO A 5 15.78 34.19 15.72
C PRO A 5 14.99 33.03 16.33
N ASP A 6 13.87 33.37 16.99
CA ASP A 6 12.92 32.39 17.49
C ASP A 6 12.35 31.59 16.31
N LEU A 7 12.68 30.30 16.26
CA LEU A 7 12.24 29.37 15.21
C LEU A 7 10.71 29.25 15.14
N LEU A 8 10.01 29.62 16.21
CA LEU A 8 8.56 29.55 16.31
C LEU A 8 7.87 30.90 16.05
N ALA A 9 8.64 31.96 15.74
CA ALA A 9 8.09 33.26 15.40
C ALA A 9 7.14 33.14 14.18
N GLY A 10 5.87 33.49 14.39
CA GLY A 10 4.82 33.43 13.36
C GLY A 10 3.98 32.15 13.36
N PHE A 11 4.30 31.17 14.21
CA PHE A 11 3.43 30.02 14.42
C PHE A 11 2.29 30.34 15.40
N PRO A 12 1.11 29.71 15.25
CA PRO A 12 0.01 29.85 16.22
C PRO A 12 0.45 29.41 17.62
N THR A 13 0.20 30.26 18.63
CA THR A 13 0.46 29.95 20.05
C THR A 13 -0.69 29.20 20.71
N GLU A 14 -1.86 29.17 20.06
CA GLU A 14 -3.04 28.46 20.53
C GLU A 14 -3.32 27.24 19.66
N ALA A 15 -3.71 26.15 20.29
CA ALA A 15 -4.17 24.96 19.58
C ALA A 15 -5.49 25.27 18.84
N PRO A 16 -5.69 24.74 17.63
CA PRO A 16 -6.97 24.89 16.94
C PRO A 16 -8.12 24.29 17.75
N ALA A 17 -9.31 24.85 17.60
CA ALA A 17 -10.51 24.36 18.27
C ALA A 17 -10.77 22.88 17.93
N ARG A 18 -11.28 22.13 18.90
CA ARG A 18 -11.62 20.71 18.70
C ARG A 18 -12.65 20.58 17.56
N PRO A 19 -12.49 19.62 16.65
CA PRO A 19 -13.48 19.32 15.62
C PRO A 19 -14.86 19.03 16.22
N THR A 20 -15.90 19.65 15.65
CA THR A 20 -17.31 19.41 16.02
C THR A 20 -17.94 18.26 15.23
N ALA A 21 -17.36 17.90 14.09
CA ALA A 21 -17.74 16.76 13.27
C ALA A 21 -16.82 15.56 13.53
N LYS A 22 -17.32 14.34 13.24
CA LYS A 22 -16.49 13.13 13.25
C LYS A 22 -15.38 13.27 12.21
N LEU A 23 -14.14 13.05 12.63
CA LEU A 23 -12.99 13.02 11.73
C LEU A 23 -13.06 11.81 10.81
N ARG A 24 -12.59 12.00 9.59
CA ARG A 24 -12.57 10.99 8.52
C ARG A 24 -11.15 10.96 7.96
N PHE A 25 -10.62 9.75 7.80
CA PHE A 25 -9.26 9.54 7.34
C PHE A 25 -9.24 8.60 6.14
N ALA A 26 -8.21 8.76 5.31
CA ALA A 26 -7.81 7.80 4.31
C ALA A 26 -6.36 7.39 4.61
N ASP A 27 -6.14 6.11 4.89
CA ASP A 27 -4.79 5.57 5.02
C ASP A 27 -4.31 5.13 3.63
N VAL A 28 -3.24 5.74 3.16
CA VAL A 28 -2.75 5.58 1.79
C VAL A 28 -1.57 4.60 1.68
N ALA A 29 -1.12 4.01 2.79
CA ALA A 29 0.12 3.23 2.82
C ALA A 29 0.02 2.03 3.78
N VAL A 30 -0.90 1.10 3.51
CA VAL A 30 -1.07 -0.11 4.32
C VAL A 30 -0.42 -1.32 3.64
N THR A 31 0.69 -1.81 4.20
CA THR A 31 1.33 -3.05 3.73
C THR A 31 0.62 -4.28 4.31
N ALA A 32 -0.53 -4.67 3.74
CA ALA A 32 -1.34 -5.80 4.23
C ALA A 32 -0.59 -7.15 4.22
N THR A 33 0.44 -7.30 3.39
CA THR A 33 1.29 -8.50 3.31
C THR A 33 2.39 -8.54 4.37
N ALA A 34 2.47 -7.53 5.25
CA ALA A 34 3.40 -7.55 6.37
C ALA A 34 3.14 -8.76 7.29
N LYS A 35 4.23 -9.46 7.65
CA LYS A 35 4.19 -10.70 8.43
C LYS A 35 3.53 -10.53 9.80
N ASP A 36 3.62 -9.34 10.38
CA ASP A 36 3.01 -8.96 11.64
C ASP A 36 1.49 -9.15 11.61
N PHE A 37 0.82 -8.83 10.51
CA PHE A 37 -0.63 -9.05 10.35
C PHE A 37 -1.02 -10.53 10.20
N ALA A 38 -0.06 -11.38 9.82
CA ALA A 38 -0.19 -12.84 9.87
C ALA A 38 0.24 -13.43 11.23
N GLY A 39 0.63 -12.56 12.18
CA GLY A 39 1.09 -12.93 13.52
C GLY A 39 2.51 -13.47 13.60
N PHE A 40 3.32 -13.28 12.55
CA PHE A 40 4.70 -13.74 12.51
C PHE A 40 5.66 -12.63 12.92
N TYR A 41 6.42 -12.88 13.99
CA TYR A 41 7.45 -11.98 14.49
C TYR A 41 8.77 -12.73 14.58
N ARG A 42 9.79 -12.24 13.86
CA ARG A 42 11.14 -12.84 13.85
C ARG A 42 11.13 -14.35 13.57
N GLY A 43 10.32 -14.79 12.62
CA GLY A 43 10.24 -16.18 12.18
C GLY A 43 9.38 -17.12 13.04
N LYS A 44 8.74 -16.62 14.10
CA LYS A 44 7.81 -17.40 14.92
C LYS A 44 6.40 -16.80 14.85
N GLN A 45 5.39 -17.65 14.71
CA GLN A 45 3.99 -17.24 14.81
C GLN A 45 3.56 -17.14 16.27
N TYR A 46 3.02 -16.00 16.67
CA TYR A 46 2.54 -15.73 18.03
C TYR A 46 1.02 -15.69 18.13
N HIS A 47 0.34 -15.34 17.03
CA HIS A 47 -1.10 -15.34 16.95
C HIS A 47 -1.58 -15.70 15.54
N GLN A 48 -2.86 -16.01 15.43
CA GLN A 48 -3.52 -16.20 14.14
C GLN A 48 -3.54 -14.88 13.36
N PRO A 49 -3.63 -14.91 12.02
CA PRO A 49 -3.79 -13.71 11.22
C PRO A 49 -4.97 -12.86 11.70
N ASP A 50 -4.76 -11.56 11.86
CA ASP A 50 -5.72 -10.64 12.46
C ASP A 50 -5.90 -9.32 11.70
N LEU A 51 -5.37 -9.24 10.46
CA LEU A 51 -5.57 -8.08 9.57
C LEU A 51 -7.03 -7.64 9.51
N ASP A 52 -7.96 -8.60 9.48
CA ASP A 52 -9.36 -8.26 9.36
C ASP A 52 -9.88 -7.46 10.56
N ALA A 53 -9.48 -7.89 11.76
CA ALA A 53 -9.81 -7.19 12.99
C ALA A 53 -9.06 -5.85 13.11
N VAL A 54 -7.85 -5.73 12.52
CA VAL A 54 -7.12 -4.45 12.44
C VAL A 54 -7.90 -3.45 11.58
N LEU A 55 -8.37 -3.85 10.40
CA LEU A 55 -9.15 -3.00 9.50
C LEU A 55 -10.48 -2.57 10.12
N ASP A 56 -11.16 -3.47 10.86
CA ASP A 56 -12.39 -3.12 11.59
C ASP A 56 -12.14 -2.07 12.68
N ARG A 57 -11.01 -2.19 13.41
CA ARG A 57 -10.59 -1.18 14.39
C ARG A 57 -10.26 0.15 13.71
N ALA A 58 -9.60 0.13 12.55
CA ALA A 58 -9.29 1.33 11.79
C ALA A 58 -10.56 2.07 11.36
N LEU A 59 -11.55 1.34 10.84
CA LEU A 59 -12.86 1.91 10.49
C LEU A 59 -13.58 2.51 11.71
N ALA A 60 -13.56 1.82 12.85
CA ALA A 60 -14.13 2.33 14.09
C ALA A 60 -13.47 3.66 14.55
N ALA A 61 -12.16 3.82 14.28
CA ALA A 61 -11.40 5.03 14.54
C ALA A 61 -11.61 6.15 13.50
N GLY A 62 -12.34 5.89 12.41
CA GLY A 62 -12.65 6.89 11.37
C GLY A 62 -11.79 6.79 10.10
N VAL A 63 -10.99 5.73 9.95
CA VAL A 63 -10.31 5.43 8.67
C VAL A 63 -11.32 4.81 7.73
N GLU A 64 -11.93 5.64 6.89
CA GLU A 64 -13.02 5.22 5.99
C GLU A 64 -12.51 4.65 4.67
N LYS A 65 -11.26 4.96 4.32
CA LYS A 65 -10.59 4.46 3.12
C LYS A 65 -9.21 3.95 3.45
N VAL A 66 -8.86 2.82 2.87
CA VAL A 66 -7.55 2.19 2.99
C VAL A 66 -7.02 1.88 1.59
N MET A 67 -5.75 2.18 1.34
CA MET A 67 -5.03 1.75 0.15
C MET A 67 -3.95 0.76 0.56
N LEU A 68 -4.07 -0.47 0.04
CA LEU A 68 -3.15 -1.56 0.27
C LEU A 68 -1.98 -1.42 -0.70
N THR A 69 -0.78 -1.24 -0.15
CA THR A 69 0.44 -1.08 -0.95
C THR A 69 0.87 -2.44 -1.50
N GLY A 70 0.92 -2.56 -2.83
CA GLY A 70 1.63 -3.65 -3.52
C GLY A 70 3.10 -3.30 -3.69
N MET A 71 4.01 -4.22 -3.40
CA MET A 71 5.46 -4.03 -3.58
C MET A 71 6.04 -4.93 -4.67
N SER A 72 5.30 -5.96 -5.08
CA SER A 72 5.71 -6.94 -6.09
C SER A 72 4.48 -7.53 -6.78
N LEU A 73 4.70 -8.27 -7.87
CA LEU A 73 3.64 -9.05 -8.50
C LEU A 73 3.03 -10.08 -7.52
N GLY A 74 3.83 -10.58 -6.57
CA GLY A 74 3.37 -11.55 -5.56
C GLY A 74 2.35 -11.00 -4.56
N ASP A 75 2.29 -9.68 -4.36
CA ASP A 75 1.32 -9.07 -3.43
C ASP A 75 -0.08 -8.94 -4.04
N VAL A 76 -0.18 -8.92 -5.38
CA VAL A 76 -1.39 -8.55 -6.12
C VAL A 76 -2.60 -9.37 -5.71
N GLU A 77 -2.47 -10.71 -5.71
CA GLU A 77 -3.59 -11.61 -5.41
C GLU A 77 -4.11 -11.39 -3.98
N THR A 78 -3.19 -11.30 -3.02
CA THR A 78 -3.52 -11.11 -1.60
C THR A 78 -4.20 -9.75 -1.39
N ASN A 79 -3.63 -8.67 -1.93
CA ASN A 79 -4.19 -7.33 -1.78
C ASN A 79 -5.57 -7.22 -2.44
N LEU A 80 -5.76 -7.77 -3.64
CA LEU A 80 -7.07 -7.80 -4.29
C LEU A 80 -8.09 -8.63 -3.52
N ALA A 81 -7.69 -9.77 -2.94
CA ALA A 81 -8.58 -10.58 -2.10
C ALA A 81 -9.04 -9.82 -0.85
N VAL A 82 -8.13 -9.12 -0.17
CA VAL A 82 -8.48 -8.26 0.97
C VAL A 82 -9.37 -7.11 0.53
N ALA A 83 -9.07 -6.42 -0.57
CA ALA A 83 -9.90 -5.31 -1.04
C ALA A 83 -11.31 -5.76 -1.41
N ARG A 84 -11.47 -6.94 -2.03
CA ARG A 84 -12.77 -7.53 -2.39
C ARG A 84 -13.58 -8.02 -1.19
N SER A 85 -12.94 -8.40 -0.08
CA SER A 85 -13.65 -8.82 1.14
C SER A 85 -14.24 -7.64 1.91
N ARG A 86 -13.88 -6.41 1.54
CA ARG A 86 -14.29 -5.18 2.23
C ARG A 86 -15.49 -4.51 1.54
N PRO A 87 -16.27 -3.70 2.26
CA PRO A 87 -17.35 -2.93 1.65
C PRO A 87 -16.84 -2.08 0.47
N ALA A 88 -17.61 -2.06 -0.61
CA ALA A 88 -17.22 -1.35 -1.82
C ALA A 88 -16.89 0.13 -1.53
N GLY A 89 -15.78 0.62 -2.11
CA GLY A 89 -15.32 2.00 -1.94
C GLY A 89 -14.59 2.30 -0.62
N THR A 90 -14.28 1.27 0.19
CA THR A 90 -13.53 1.44 1.46
C THR A 90 -12.10 0.91 1.41
N CYS A 91 -11.79 -0.02 0.51
CA CYS A 91 -10.47 -0.61 0.38
C CYS A 91 -10.04 -0.66 -1.08
N PHE A 92 -8.82 -0.20 -1.34
CA PHE A 92 -8.22 -0.07 -2.67
C PHE A 92 -6.82 -0.68 -2.67
N VAL A 93 -6.24 -0.85 -3.84
CA VAL A 93 -4.88 -1.38 -3.99
C VAL A 93 -4.01 -0.48 -4.84
N THR A 94 -2.70 -0.55 -4.63
CA THR A 94 -1.71 -0.20 -5.64
C THR A 94 -1.16 -1.45 -6.30
N ILE A 95 -0.76 -1.34 -7.56
CA ILE A 95 -0.04 -2.40 -8.29
C ILE A 95 1.23 -1.78 -8.90
N GLY A 96 2.37 -2.40 -8.63
CA GLY A 96 3.70 -1.93 -9.02
C GLY A 96 4.80 -2.84 -8.51
N ILE A 97 6.05 -2.51 -8.87
CA ILE A 97 7.26 -3.21 -8.43
C ILE A 97 8.11 -2.22 -7.63
N HIS A 98 8.20 -2.45 -6.33
CA HIS A 98 9.01 -1.66 -5.42
C HIS A 98 10.50 -1.85 -5.75
N PRO A 99 11.37 -0.84 -5.51
CA PRO A 99 12.80 -0.93 -5.77
C PRO A 99 13.53 -2.16 -5.21
N TYR A 100 12.98 -2.80 -4.17
CA TYR A 100 13.54 -4.02 -3.59
C TYR A 100 13.36 -5.25 -4.49
N HIS A 101 12.30 -5.22 -5.29
CA HIS A 101 11.85 -6.29 -6.16
C HIS A 101 12.19 -6.00 -7.63
N ALA A 102 12.96 -4.94 -7.90
CA ALA A 102 13.25 -4.49 -9.26
C ALA A 102 14.07 -5.49 -10.10
N ALA A 103 14.74 -6.45 -9.45
CA ALA A 103 15.45 -7.54 -10.12
C ALA A 103 14.58 -8.80 -10.38
N GLU A 104 13.34 -8.83 -9.89
CA GLU A 104 12.43 -9.96 -10.12
C GLU A 104 12.11 -10.22 -11.60
N PRO A 105 11.85 -9.18 -12.44
CA PRO A 105 11.61 -9.38 -13.87
C PRO A 105 12.75 -10.11 -14.58
N ASP A 106 14.01 -9.80 -14.23
CA ASP A 106 15.21 -10.38 -14.84
C ASP A 106 15.43 -11.84 -14.42
N ALA A 107 14.93 -12.21 -13.23
CA ALA A 107 15.18 -13.50 -12.60
C ALA A 107 14.11 -14.56 -12.94
N GLU A 108 13.12 -14.22 -13.78
CA GLU A 108 11.93 -15.04 -13.96
C GLU A 108 12.15 -16.24 -14.89
N GLU A 109 11.94 -17.45 -14.35
CA GLU A 109 12.02 -18.70 -15.11
C GLU A 109 10.82 -18.85 -16.06
N GLY A 110 11.08 -18.98 -17.37
CA GLY A 110 10.04 -19.36 -18.35
C GLY A 110 9.77 -18.35 -19.46
N GLY A 111 10.12 -17.07 -19.26
CA GLY A 111 9.86 -16.02 -20.25
C GLY A 111 10.59 -14.69 -20.03
N GLY A 112 11.35 -14.53 -18.95
CA GLY A 112 12.09 -13.31 -18.63
C GLY A 112 11.19 -12.09 -18.39
N GLU A 113 11.76 -10.90 -18.54
CA GLU A 113 11.11 -9.61 -18.25
C GLU A 113 9.73 -9.44 -18.92
N ASP A 114 9.61 -9.85 -20.19
CA ASP A 114 8.37 -9.71 -20.98
C ASP A 114 7.18 -10.45 -20.34
N GLU A 115 7.41 -11.65 -19.80
CA GLU A 115 6.37 -12.42 -19.12
C GLU A 115 5.98 -11.78 -17.79
N HIS A 116 6.97 -11.28 -17.03
CA HIS A 116 6.74 -10.59 -15.77
C HIS A 116 5.84 -9.38 -15.95
N PHE A 117 6.25 -8.48 -16.87
CA PHE A 117 5.48 -7.27 -17.17
C PHE A 117 4.15 -7.60 -17.85
N GLY A 118 4.06 -8.68 -18.62
CA GLY A 118 2.81 -9.19 -19.17
C GLY A 118 1.79 -9.55 -18.08
N ARG A 119 2.23 -10.26 -17.03
CA ARG A 119 1.38 -10.61 -15.88
C ARG A 119 1.03 -9.40 -15.02
N LEU A 120 1.97 -8.49 -14.79
CA LEU A 120 1.69 -7.23 -14.08
C LEU A 120 0.65 -6.38 -14.83
N ALA A 121 0.78 -6.28 -16.16
CA ALA A 121 -0.18 -5.57 -16.99
C ALA A 121 -1.56 -6.24 -16.98
N GLN A 122 -1.62 -7.58 -16.92
CA GLN A 122 -2.88 -8.30 -16.76
C GLN A 122 -3.52 -8.02 -15.40
N ALA A 123 -2.74 -8.06 -14.32
CA ALA A 123 -3.20 -7.71 -12.98
C ALA A 123 -3.77 -6.30 -12.89
N VAL A 124 -3.14 -5.33 -13.55
CA VAL A 124 -3.65 -3.96 -13.68
C VAL A 124 -5.01 -3.94 -14.38
N ARG A 125 -5.15 -4.64 -15.51
CA ARG A 125 -6.44 -4.71 -16.24
C ARG A 125 -7.53 -5.32 -15.36
N ASP A 126 -7.25 -6.45 -14.72
CA ASP A 126 -8.21 -7.14 -13.86
C ASP A 126 -8.64 -6.30 -12.65
N ALA A 127 -7.76 -5.44 -12.13
CA ALA A 127 -8.05 -4.53 -11.03
C ALA A 127 -8.80 -3.26 -11.46
N LEU A 128 -8.79 -2.94 -12.76
CA LEU A 128 -9.55 -1.86 -13.37
C LEU A 128 -10.98 -2.27 -13.75
N GLU A 129 -11.21 -3.56 -14.01
CA GLU A 129 -12.54 -4.06 -14.37
C GLU A 129 -13.54 -3.96 -13.20
N PRO A 130 -14.78 -3.51 -13.44
CA PRO A 130 -15.84 -3.53 -12.43
C PRO A 130 -16.12 -4.96 -11.96
N ALA A 131 -16.31 -5.15 -10.65
CA ALA A 131 -16.53 -6.48 -10.08
C ALA A 131 -17.80 -7.20 -10.62
N THR A 132 -18.75 -6.45 -11.20
CA THR A 132 -19.92 -6.99 -11.92
C THR A 132 -20.37 -6.04 -13.03
N GLU A 133 -20.75 -6.61 -14.18
CA GLU A 133 -21.36 -5.87 -15.30
C GLU A 133 -22.60 -5.09 -14.81
N GLY A 134 -22.58 -3.77 -14.97
CA GLY A 134 -23.68 -2.88 -14.59
C GLY A 134 -23.62 -2.33 -13.15
N SER A 135 -22.61 -2.69 -12.35
CA SER A 135 -22.36 -2.02 -11.07
C SER A 135 -21.57 -0.71 -11.28
N SER A 136 -22.01 0.38 -10.64
CA SER A 136 -21.27 1.65 -10.60
C SER A 136 -20.09 1.62 -9.61
N GLN A 137 -19.55 0.43 -9.33
CA GLN A 137 -18.48 0.27 -8.36
C GLN A 137 -17.17 0.82 -8.93
N GLN A 138 -16.49 1.61 -8.11
CA GLN A 138 -15.18 2.14 -8.45
C GLN A 138 -14.19 0.98 -8.61
N PRO A 139 -13.22 1.08 -9.55
CA PRO A 139 -12.12 0.13 -9.65
C PRO A 139 -11.40 -0.05 -8.31
N LEU A 140 -10.86 -1.25 -8.08
CA LEU A 140 -10.06 -1.53 -6.89
C LEU A 140 -8.67 -0.90 -7.00
N LEU A 141 -8.15 -0.76 -8.22
CA LEU A 141 -6.89 -0.08 -8.47
C LEU A 141 -7.05 1.44 -8.26
N ALA A 142 -6.37 1.98 -7.25
CA ALA A 142 -6.36 3.42 -6.97
C ALA A 142 -5.10 4.13 -7.50
N ALA A 143 -3.97 3.43 -7.59
CA ALA A 143 -2.71 3.99 -8.06
C ALA A 143 -1.76 2.90 -8.61
N PHE A 144 -0.80 3.33 -9.44
CA PHE A 144 0.37 2.54 -9.76
C PHE A 144 1.42 2.75 -8.67
N GLY A 145 1.91 1.67 -8.08
CA GLY A 145 2.78 1.76 -6.91
C GLY A 145 2.89 0.44 -6.15
N GLU A 146 3.86 0.31 -5.26
CA GLU A 146 4.90 1.30 -4.99
C GLU A 146 6.02 1.19 -6.03
N LEU A 147 6.46 2.33 -6.57
CA LEU A 147 7.46 2.46 -7.62
C LEU A 147 8.43 3.56 -7.19
N GLY A 148 9.71 3.47 -7.54
CA GLY A 148 10.67 4.52 -7.20
C GLY A 148 12.11 4.06 -7.29
N LEU A 149 12.95 4.59 -6.40
CA LEU A 149 14.35 4.24 -6.24
C LEU A 149 14.68 4.20 -4.74
N ASP A 150 15.42 3.19 -4.29
CA ASP A 150 15.95 3.11 -2.93
C ASP A 150 17.44 2.69 -2.97
N TYR A 151 18.31 3.69 -3.00
CA TYR A 151 19.76 3.51 -3.06
C TYR A 151 20.38 3.19 -1.70
N ASP A 152 19.60 3.20 -0.62
CA ASP A 152 20.04 2.66 0.68
C ASP A 152 19.86 1.13 0.74
N ARG A 153 19.29 0.52 -0.31
CA ARG A 153 18.91 -0.90 -0.36
C ARG A 153 19.45 -1.64 -1.58
N LEU A 154 20.67 -1.28 -2.01
CA LEU A 154 21.35 -1.94 -3.12
C LEU A 154 21.66 -3.43 -2.92
N HIS A 155 21.52 -3.94 -1.69
CA HIS A 155 21.63 -5.37 -1.40
C HIS A 155 20.38 -6.17 -1.80
N HIS A 156 19.26 -5.50 -2.07
CA HIS A 156 18.04 -6.12 -2.60
C HIS A 156 18.01 -6.09 -4.14
N ALA A 157 18.28 -4.94 -4.75
CA ALA A 157 18.40 -4.79 -6.20
C ALA A 157 19.47 -3.74 -6.53
N SER A 158 20.25 -3.96 -7.59
CA SER A 158 21.28 -3.02 -8.03
C SER A 158 20.67 -1.69 -8.49
N LYS A 159 21.50 -0.65 -8.60
CA LYS A 159 21.04 0.64 -9.11
C LYS A 159 20.54 0.51 -10.56
N GLU A 160 21.16 -0.35 -11.34
CA GLU A 160 20.81 -0.63 -12.73
C GLU A 160 19.46 -1.33 -12.83
N ALA A 161 19.15 -2.29 -11.97
CA ALA A 161 17.86 -2.98 -11.98
C ALA A 161 16.70 -2.05 -11.53
N GLN A 162 16.98 -1.08 -10.65
CA GLN A 162 15.96 -0.14 -10.18
C GLN A 162 15.55 0.94 -11.20
N VAL A 163 16.29 1.14 -12.30
CA VAL A 163 16.12 2.25 -13.27
C VAL A 163 15.54 1.74 -14.58
#